data_AF-A0AAW3ZV94-F1
#
_entry.id   AF-A0AAW3ZV94-F1
#
_cell.length_a   1.000
_cell.length_b   1.000
_cell.length_c   1.000
_cell.angle_alpha   90.00
_cell.angle_beta   90.00
_cell.angle_gamma   90.00
#
_symmetry.space_group_name_H-M   'P 1'
#
loop_
_entity.id
_entity.type
_entity.pdbx_description
1 polymer ?
#
loop_
_entity_poly.entity_id
_entity_poly.type
_entity_poly.pdbx_seq_one_letter_code
_entity_poly.pdbx_strand_id
1 'polypeptide(L)'
;MIWILVILAVFIGFSLRFNWWRKSESFYHARVLMYHSIAEHKGEKFDKWRVKPEDFEKQISWLGKNGFASYTISELCDLKELPQKSVCITFDDGYADNFTNAYPILKKHGFKATIYLVPNQETNHWEQKNTKYISRM
;
A
#
# COMPACT_ATOMS: atom_id res chain seq x y z
N MET A 1 -37.96 20.79 11.29
CA MET A 1 -37.03 20.64 12.44
C MET A 1 -36.32 19.28 12.45
N ILE A 2 -37.03 18.14 12.39
CA ILE A 2 -36.41 16.79 12.37
C ILE A 2 -35.48 16.56 11.17
N TRP A 3 -35.89 16.92 9.95
CA TRP A 3 -35.07 16.72 8.75
C TRP A 3 -33.75 17.50 8.76
N ILE A 4 -33.72 18.67 9.41
CA ILE A 4 -32.50 19.46 9.56
C ILE A 4 -31.50 18.70 10.45
N LEU A 5 -31.97 18.11 11.55
CA LEU A 5 -31.12 17.31 12.44
C LEU A 5 -30.58 16.06 11.74
N VAL A 6 -31.40 15.41 10.91
CA VAL A 6 -30.97 14.23 10.11
C VAL A 6 -29.88 14.63 9.10
N ILE A 7 -30.07 15.72 8.36
CA ILE A 7 -29.07 16.21 7.40
C ILE A 7 -27.78 16.58 8.12
N LEU A 8 -27.87 17.24 9.27
CA LEU A 8 -26.70 17.62 10.07
C LEU A 8 -25.95 16.37 10.56
N ALA A 9 -26.67 15.35 11.04
CA ALA A 9 -26.08 14.09 11.50
C ALA A 9 -25.39 13.32 10.35
N VAL A 10 -26.01 13.27 9.16
CA VAL A 10 -25.39 12.68 7.96
C VAL A 10 -24.16 13.47 7.54
N PHE A 11 -24.24 14.79 7.55
CA PHE A 11 -23.10 15.64 7.23
C PHE A 11 -21.97 15.43 8.23
N ILE A 12 -22.22 15.46 9.54
CA ILE A 12 -21.21 15.19 10.58
C ILE A 12 -20.61 13.79 10.40
N GLY A 13 -21.44 12.78 10.14
CA GLY A 13 -20.97 11.41 9.88
C GLY A 13 -20.07 11.32 8.65
N PHE A 14 -20.47 11.96 7.54
CA PHE A 14 -19.65 12.08 6.33
C PHE A 14 -18.35 12.79 6.64
N SER A 15 -18.44 13.94 7.30
CA SER A 15 -17.33 14.76 7.74
C SER A 15 -16.35 13.84 8.48
N LEU A 16 -16.78 13.18 9.56
CA LEU A 16 -15.90 12.40 10.45
C LEU A 16 -15.30 11.18 9.74
N ARG A 17 -16.01 10.62 8.76
CA ARG A 17 -15.54 9.48 7.97
C ARG A 17 -14.40 9.84 7.03
N PHE A 18 -14.44 11.01 6.42
CA PHE A 18 -13.48 11.44 5.39
C PHE A 18 -12.44 12.44 5.89
N ASN A 19 -12.69 13.08 7.04
CA ASN A 19 -11.76 13.99 7.71
C ASN A 19 -11.17 15.05 6.78
N TRP A 20 -11.96 15.64 5.88
CA TRP A 20 -11.44 16.61 4.88
C TRP A 20 -10.81 17.86 5.50
N TRP A 21 -11.10 18.16 6.77
CA TRP A 21 -10.53 19.30 7.51
C TRP A 21 -9.23 18.93 8.21
N ARG A 22 -8.85 17.65 8.23
CA ARG A 22 -7.58 17.22 8.78
C ARG A 22 -6.49 17.85 7.91
N LYS A 23 -5.62 18.64 8.53
CA LYS A 23 -4.48 19.25 7.84
C LYS A 23 -3.68 18.14 7.18
N SER A 24 -3.30 18.35 5.93
CA SER A 24 -2.38 17.45 5.25
C SER A 24 -1.08 17.42 6.03
N GLU A 25 -0.57 16.22 6.25
CA GLU A 25 0.72 16.05 6.87
C GLU A 25 1.81 16.62 5.96
N SER A 26 2.85 17.17 6.58
CA SER A 26 3.99 17.73 5.85
C SER A 26 4.68 16.68 4.96
N PHE A 27 5.18 17.10 3.79
CA PHE A 27 6.00 16.24 2.91
C PHE A 27 7.42 16.01 3.45
N TYR A 28 7.78 16.63 4.58
CA TYR A 28 8.99 16.32 5.34
C TYR A 28 8.83 15.10 6.27
N HIS A 29 7.67 14.44 6.25
CA HIS A 29 7.47 13.14 6.89
C HIS A 29 7.31 12.06 5.83
N ALA A 30 7.94 10.90 6.05
CA ALA A 30 7.86 9.78 5.13
C ALA A 30 6.42 9.24 5.10
N ARG A 31 5.97 8.83 3.93
CA ARG A 31 4.73 8.09 3.77
C ARG A 31 5.03 6.60 3.71
N VAL A 32 4.35 5.79 4.51
CA VAL A 32 4.46 4.33 4.43
C VAL A 32 3.17 3.80 3.81
N LEU A 33 3.31 3.15 2.65
CA LEU A 33 2.22 2.50 1.93
C LEU A 33 2.37 1.00 2.09
N MET A 34 1.37 0.36 2.69
CA MET A 34 1.37 -1.06 2.98
C MET A 34 0.43 -1.79 2.03
N TYR A 35 0.94 -2.85 1.41
CA TYR A 35 0.25 -3.75 0.51
C TYR A 35 0.39 -5.19 1.02
N HIS A 36 -0.47 -6.09 0.57
CA HIS A 36 -0.32 -7.53 0.81
C HIS A 36 -0.05 -8.24 -0.52
N SER A 37 -1.07 -8.37 -1.37
CA SER A 37 -0.99 -9.07 -2.66
C SER A 37 -1.30 -8.12 -3.82
N ILE A 38 -0.53 -8.25 -4.90
CA ILE A 38 -0.72 -7.55 -6.16
C ILE A 38 -1.22 -8.55 -7.21
N ALA A 39 -2.53 -8.77 -7.26
CA ALA A 39 -3.16 -9.77 -8.11
C ALA A 39 -4.59 -9.38 -8.48
N GLU A 40 -5.14 -10.03 -9.51
CA GLU A 40 -6.55 -9.87 -9.86
C GLU A 40 -7.48 -10.35 -8.74
N HIS A 41 -8.63 -9.68 -8.65
CA HIS A 41 -9.69 -10.09 -7.73
C HIS A 41 -10.33 -11.40 -8.21
N LYS A 42 -10.62 -12.29 -7.25
CA LYS A 42 -11.20 -13.61 -7.53
C LYS A 42 -12.64 -13.76 -7.04
N GLY A 43 -13.25 -12.70 -6.52
CA GLY A 43 -14.54 -12.75 -5.81
C GLY A 43 -14.42 -13.39 -4.43
N GLU A 44 -13.23 -13.33 -3.82
CA GLU A 44 -12.89 -14.03 -2.58
C GLU A 44 -12.88 -13.09 -1.37
N LYS A 45 -13.03 -13.67 -0.16
CA LYS A 45 -12.98 -12.94 1.12
C LYS A 45 -11.76 -12.01 1.27
N PHE A 46 -10.66 -12.36 0.63
CA PHE A 46 -9.36 -11.67 0.76
C PHE A 46 -9.10 -10.64 -0.33
N ASP A 47 -10.03 -10.44 -1.28
CA ASP A 47 -9.88 -9.42 -2.33
C ASP A 47 -9.73 -8.00 -1.76
N LYS A 48 -10.23 -7.74 -0.55
CA LYS A 48 -10.03 -6.47 0.16
C LYS A 48 -8.56 -6.15 0.49
N TRP A 49 -7.67 -7.14 0.44
CA TRP A 49 -6.22 -7.00 0.66
C TRP A 49 -5.41 -7.18 -0.62
N ARG A 50 -6.10 -7.39 -1.76
CA ARG A 50 -5.48 -7.47 -3.08
C ARG A 50 -5.62 -6.13 -3.79
N VAL A 51 -4.57 -5.74 -4.50
CA VAL A 51 -4.60 -4.61 -5.43
C VAL A 51 -4.31 -5.16 -6.83
N LYS A 52 -5.12 -4.80 -7.81
CA LYS A 52 -4.86 -5.22 -9.19
C LYS A 52 -3.53 -4.67 -9.68
N PRO A 53 -2.75 -5.43 -10.47
CA PRO A 53 -1.49 -4.94 -11.04
C PRO A 53 -1.64 -3.60 -11.77
N GLU A 54 -2.73 -3.41 -12.52
CA GLU A 54 -3.01 -2.16 -13.24
C GLU A 54 -3.20 -0.96 -12.29
N ASP A 55 -3.91 -1.17 -11.18
CA ASP A 55 -4.16 -0.11 -10.21
C ASP A 55 -2.91 0.18 -9.37
N PHE A 56 -2.11 -0.84 -9.07
CA PHE A 56 -0.82 -0.66 -8.45
C PHE A 56 0.11 0.16 -9.36
N GLU A 57 0.19 -0.14 -10.66
CA GLU A 57 0.98 0.66 -11.61
C GLU A 57 0.50 2.11 -11.69
N LYS A 58 -0.81 2.36 -11.67
CA LYS A 58 -1.35 3.73 -11.60
C LYS A 58 -0.86 4.47 -10.35
N GLN A 59 -0.84 3.79 -9.20
CA GLN A 59 -0.37 4.36 -7.93
C GLN A 59 1.14 4.69 -7.98
N ILE A 60 1.98 3.76 -8.45
CA ILE A 60 3.43 3.97 -8.58
C ILE A 60 3.73 5.08 -9.60
N SER A 61 3.04 5.07 -10.74
CA SER A 61 3.16 6.11 -11.76
C SER A 61 2.76 7.49 -11.22
N TRP A 62 1.69 7.57 -10.42
CA TRP A 62 1.28 8.81 -9.79
C TRP A 62 2.34 9.33 -8.80
N LEU A 63 2.94 8.46 -7.98
CA LEU A 63 4.03 8.84 -7.08
C LEU A 63 5.21 9.43 -7.85
N GLY A 64 5.66 8.74 -8.91
CA GLY A 64 6.75 9.22 -9.77
C GLY A 64 6.45 10.58 -10.40
N LYS A 65 5.26 10.76 -10.98
CA LYS A 65 4.82 12.04 -11.59
C LYS A 65 4.74 13.19 -10.59
N ASN A 66 4.50 12.90 -9.31
CA ASN A 66 4.40 13.90 -8.25
C ASN A 66 5.74 14.14 -7.53
N GLY A 67 6.84 13.54 -8.01
CA GLY A 67 8.18 13.76 -7.49
C GLY A 67 8.47 13.05 -6.17
N PHE A 68 7.80 11.93 -5.91
CA PHE A 68 8.15 11.07 -4.77
C PHE A 68 9.39 10.23 -5.09
N ALA A 69 10.25 10.08 -4.08
CA ALA A 69 11.38 9.16 -4.12
C ALA A 69 11.11 8.01 -3.13
N SER A 70 11.31 6.78 -3.58
CA SER A 70 11.09 5.61 -2.73
C SER A 70 12.35 5.17 -2.01
N TYR A 71 12.19 4.73 -0.76
CA TYR A 71 13.25 4.15 0.06
C TYR A 71 12.75 2.84 0.66
N THR A 72 13.66 1.87 0.79
CA THR A 72 13.44 0.76 1.71
C THR A 72 13.41 1.27 3.15
N ILE A 73 12.82 0.51 4.07
CA ILE A 73 12.76 0.90 5.48
C ILE A 73 14.17 1.02 6.07
N SER A 74 15.09 0.12 5.70
CA SER A 74 16.50 0.20 6.12
C SER A 74 17.19 1.47 5.62
N GLU A 75 17.04 1.80 4.33
CA GLU A 75 17.58 3.05 3.79
C GLU A 75 17.01 4.27 4.52
N LEU A 76 15.72 4.26 4.84
CA LEU A 76 15.07 5.35 5.57
C LEU A 76 15.65 5.53 6.98
N CYS A 77 15.93 4.42 7.69
CA CYS A 77 16.53 4.45 9.02
C CYS A 77 17.97 4.98 9.02
N ASP A 78 18.69 4.82 7.92
CA ASP A 78 20.08 5.28 7.77
C ASP A 78 20.19 6.75 7.35
N LEU A 79 19.08 7.38 6.95
CA LEU A 79 19.07 8.79 6.56
C LEU A 79 19.27 9.71 7.77
N LYS A 80 20.26 10.60 7.69
CA LYS A 80 20.45 11.70 8.65
C LYS A 80 19.37 12.77 8.55
N GLU A 81 18.91 13.01 7.33
CA GLU A 81 17.84 13.95 7.01
C GLU A 81 16.91 13.31 5.99
N LEU A 82 15.60 13.48 6.20
CA LEU A 82 14.58 12.90 5.35
C LEU A 82 14.28 13.84 4.17
N PRO A 83 14.53 13.42 2.92
CA PRO A 83 14.15 14.22 1.76
C PRO A 83 12.64 14.45 1.70
N GLN A 84 12.24 15.61 1.20
CA GLN A 84 10.82 15.85 0.93
C GLN A 84 10.26 14.78 -0.01
N LYS A 85 8.98 14.44 0.19
CA LYS A 85 8.25 13.47 -0.63
C LYS A 85 8.93 12.08 -0.65
N SER A 86 9.45 11.67 0.50
CA SER A 86 9.91 10.29 0.70
C SER A 86 8.74 9.34 0.91
N VAL A 87 8.78 8.19 0.25
CA VAL A 87 7.78 7.12 0.39
C VAL A 87 8.45 5.77 0.63
N CYS A 88 7.90 4.97 1.52
CA CYS A 88 8.25 3.57 1.70
C CYS A 88 7.08 2.72 1.22
N ILE A 89 7.35 1.85 0.25
CA ILE A 89 6.40 0.84 -0.20
C ILE A 89 6.75 -0.44 0.55
N THR A 90 5.76 -1.03 1.20
CA THR A 90 5.92 -2.22 2.03
C THR A 90 4.93 -3.30 1.59
N PHE A 91 5.38 -4.54 1.60
CA PHE A 91 4.56 -5.72 1.37
C PHE A 91 4.63 -6.62 2.59
N ASP A 92 3.46 -6.91 3.16
CA ASP A 92 3.32 -7.86 4.27
C ASP A 92 3.05 -9.26 3.71
N ASP A 93 3.24 -10.28 4.54
CA ASP A 93 3.02 -11.71 4.25
C ASP A 93 3.90 -12.33 3.16
N GLY A 94 4.64 -11.59 2.35
CA GLY A 94 5.59 -12.19 1.39
C GLY A 94 4.96 -12.98 0.24
N TYR A 95 3.82 -12.51 -0.27
CA TYR A 95 3.13 -13.10 -1.42
C TYR A 95 4.07 -13.22 -2.64
N ALA A 96 4.02 -14.37 -3.31
CA ALA A 96 4.69 -14.63 -4.59
C ALA A 96 4.47 -13.52 -5.63
N ASP A 97 3.25 -12.97 -5.69
CA ASP A 97 2.89 -11.91 -6.64
C ASP A 97 3.59 -10.56 -6.38
N ASN A 98 4.17 -10.36 -5.19
CA ASN A 98 5.03 -9.21 -4.93
C ASN A 98 6.26 -9.25 -5.86
N PHE A 99 6.74 -10.45 -6.21
CA PHE A 99 7.80 -10.62 -7.19
C PHE A 99 7.29 -10.72 -8.62
N THR A 100 6.27 -11.53 -8.88
CA THR A 100 5.86 -11.77 -10.27
C THR A 100 5.13 -10.58 -10.90
N ASN A 101 4.42 -9.79 -10.09
CA ASN A 101 3.58 -8.69 -10.58
C ASN A 101 4.10 -7.32 -10.10
N ALA A 102 4.40 -7.16 -8.81
CA ALA A 102 4.78 -5.84 -8.28
C ALA A 102 6.22 -5.43 -8.67
N TYR A 103 7.19 -6.34 -8.58
CA TYR A 103 8.60 -6.04 -8.85
C TYR A 103 8.86 -5.52 -10.28
N PRO A 104 8.30 -6.09 -11.37
CA PRO A 104 8.44 -5.52 -12.72
C PRO A 104 7.96 -4.07 -12.83
N ILE A 105 6.84 -3.75 -12.17
CA ILE A 105 6.27 -2.39 -12.12
C ILE A 105 7.20 -1.44 -11.35
N LEU A 106 7.64 -1.85 -10.15
CA LEU A 106 8.58 -1.07 -9.36
C LEU A 106 9.87 -0.79 -10.12
N LYS A 107 10.45 -1.83 -10.76
CA LYS A 107 11.66 -1.72 -11.57
C LYS A 107 11.47 -0.76 -12.75
N LYS A 108 10.34 -0.84 -13.47
CA LYS A 108 10.00 0.07 -14.57
C LYS A 108 9.98 1.53 -14.14
N HIS A 109 9.49 1.80 -12.94
CA HIS A 109 9.38 3.17 -12.40
C HIS A 109 10.59 3.63 -11.58
N GLY A 110 11.57 2.76 -11.34
CA GLY A 110 12.74 3.07 -10.49
C GLY A 110 12.40 3.14 -9.00
N PHE A 111 11.34 2.46 -8.57
CA PHE A 111 10.90 2.43 -7.18
C PHE A 111 11.45 1.22 -6.42
N LYS A 112 11.67 1.39 -5.12
CA LYS A 112 12.13 0.40 -4.16
C LYS A 112 10.98 0.05 -3.20
N ALA A 113 11.02 -1.16 -2.66
CA ALA A 113 10.07 -1.62 -1.66
C ALA A 113 10.74 -2.53 -0.63
N THR A 114 10.10 -2.67 0.53
CA THR A 114 10.48 -3.62 1.59
C THR A 114 9.45 -4.75 1.64
N ILE A 115 9.90 -5.99 1.79
CA ILE A 115 9.01 -7.14 1.96
C ILE A 115 9.25 -7.73 3.35
N TYR A 116 8.18 -7.89 4.13
CA TYR A 116 8.21 -8.58 5.42
C TYR A 116 7.77 -10.02 5.23
N LEU A 117 8.74 -10.92 5.20
CA LEU A 117 8.51 -12.35 5.02
C LEU A 117 8.10 -13.01 6.34
N VAL A 118 7.07 -13.85 6.29
CA VAL A 118 6.73 -14.75 7.39
C VAL A 118 7.61 -16.01 7.25
N PRO A 119 8.55 -16.26 8.17
CA PRO A 119 9.45 -17.40 8.07
C PRO A 119 8.70 -18.73 8.27
N ASN A 120 9.24 -19.81 7.71
CA ASN A 120 8.77 -21.19 7.90
C ASN A 120 7.32 -21.45 7.44
N GLN A 121 6.83 -20.71 6.45
CA GLN A 121 5.55 -20.96 5.82
C GLN A 121 5.74 -21.35 4.35
N GLU A 122 4.91 -22.29 3.87
CA GLU A 122 4.94 -22.74 2.46
C GLU A 122 3.85 -22.09 1.62
N THR A 123 2.72 -21.79 2.25
CA THR A 123 1.59 -21.06 1.68
C THR A 123 1.01 -20.08 2.67
N ASN A 124 0.37 -19.01 2.18
CA ASN A 124 -0.45 -18.11 3.00
C ASN A 124 -1.74 -18.85 3.37
N HIS A 125 -1.65 -19.81 4.30
CA HIS A 125 -2.72 -20.75 4.64
C HIS A 125 -3.99 -20.07 5.16
N TRP A 126 -3.87 -18.82 5.62
CA TRP A 126 -5.00 -17.96 5.98
C TRP A 126 -5.83 -17.49 4.78
N GLU A 127 -5.27 -17.42 3.57
CA GLU A 127 -5.92 -16.87 2.37
C GLU A 127 -6.61 -17.95 1.49
N GLN A 128 -6.69 -19.19 1.96
CA GLN A 128 -6.96 -20.48 1.27
C GLN A 128 -5.67 -21.23 0.87
N LYS A 129 -5.76 -22.57 0.75
CA LYS A 129 -4.63 -23.52 0.71
C LYS A 129 -3.50 -23.28 -0.31
N ASN A 130 -3.57 -22.30 -1.23
CA ASN A 130 -2.76 -22.30 -2.46
C ASN A 130 -2.14 -20.95 -2.88
N THR A 131 -1.87 -19.99 -1.98
CA THR A 131 -1.02 -18.83 -2.34
C THR A 131 0.43 -19.09 -1.95
N LYS A 132 1.37 -18.98 -2.90
CA LYS A 132 2.81 -19.26 -2.71
C LYS A 132 3.56 -18.05 -2.11
N TYR A 133 4.70 -18.30 -1.48
CA TYR A 133 5.67 -17.28 -1.05
C TYR A 133 6.75 -17.01 -2.11
N ILE A 134 7.32 -15.81 -2.06
CA ILE A 134 8.49 -15.42 -2.86
C ILE A 134 9.76 -16.23 -2.50
N SER A 135 9.95 -16.64 -1.24
CA SER A 135 11.17 -17.31 -0.77
C SER A 135 11.40 -18.72 -1.35
N ARG A 136 10.41 -19.26 -2.07
CA ARG A 136 10.44 -20.60 -2.68
C ARG A 136 10.30 -20.58 -4.21
N MET A 137 10.56 -19.43 -4.83
CA MET A 137 10.67 -19.26 -6.28
C MET A 137 12.13 -19.36 -6.73
#